data_AF-A0A961WN11-F1
#
_entry.id   AF-A0A961WN11-F1
#
_cell.length_a   1.000
_cell.length_b   1.000
_cell.length_c   1.000
_cell.angle_alpha   90.00
_cell.angle_beta   90.00
_cell.angle_gamma   90.00
#
_symmetry.space_group_name_H-M   'P 1'
#
loop_
_entity.id
_entity.type
_entity.pdbx_description
1 polymer ?
#
loop_
_entity_poly.entity_id
_entity_poly.type
_entity_poly.pdbx_seq_one_letter_code
_entity_poly.pdbx_strand_id
1 'polypeptide(L)'
;MLVVVFLAAVFAGLLQRSSSLHAPFPMTEPQKVPCLGGATPQTHAWQRYHVRYYSMTLLFIAFEMEMMFMYPWAVVFIEEGAKAMVEMGMFLAIL
;
A
#
# COMPACT_ATOMS: atom_id res chain seq x y z
N MET A 1 16.34 11.34 -9.06
CA MET A 1 15.43 10.42 -8.35
C MET A 1 16.15 9.62 -7.26
N LEU A 2 17.21 8.86 -7.58
CA LEU A 2 17.97 8.07 -6.58
C LEU A 2 18.57 8.91 -5.44
N VAL A 3 19.15 10.08 -5.74
CA VAL A 3 19.71 11.00 -4.72
C VAL A 3 18.64 11.49 -3.76
N VAL A 4 17.44 11.78 -4.26
CA VAL A 4 16.30 12.25 -3.45
C VAL A 4 15.80 11.13 -2.52
N VAL A 5 15.68 9.91 -3.05
CA VAL A 5 15.30 8.72 -2.25
C VAL A 5 16.33 8.46 -1.15
N PHE A 6 17.62 8.55 -1.48
CA PHE A 6 18.69 8.37 -0.51
C PHE A 6 18.64 9.42 0.61
N LEU A 7 18.51 10.70 0.26
CA LEU A 7 18.39 11.79 1.25
C LEU A 7 17.16 11.61 2.15
N ALA A 8 16.02 11.20 1.59
CA ALA A 8 14.81 10.94 2.37
C ALA A 8 15.00 9.77 3.36
N ALA A 9 15.65 8.69 2.93
CA ALA A 9 15.95 7.55 3.80
C ALA A 9 16.91 7.92 4.93
N VAL A 10 17.97 8.68 4.63
CA VAL A 10 18.92 9.19 5.64
C VAL A 10 18.20 10.10 6.63
N PHE A 11 17.37 11.02 6.15
CA PHE A 11 16.60 11.92 7.00
C PHE A 11 15.64 11.16 7.92
N ALA A 12 14.88 10.19 7.39
CA ALA A 12 14.01 9.34 8.19
C ALA A 12 14.80 8.55 9.27
N GLY A 13 15.96 8.01 8.90
CA GLY A 13 16.84 7.30 9.83
C GLY A 13 17.38 8.20 10.94
N LEU A 14 17.78 9.44 10.63
CA LEU A 14 18.24 10.42 11.61
C LEU A 14 17.12 10.83 12.59
N LEU A 15 15.90 11.01 12.10
CA LEU A 15 14.75 11.29 12.96
C LEU A 15 14.45 10.13 13.91
N GLN A 16 14.48 8.88 13.41
CA GLN A 16 14.27 7.69 14.25
C GLN A 16 15.37 7.52 15.30
N ARG A 17 16.62 7.85 14.96
CA ARG A 17 17.75 7.83 15.89
C ARG A 17 17.58 8.89 17.00
N SER A 18 17.20 10.10 16.61
CA SER A 18 16.98 11.22 17.54
C SER A 18 15.82 10.93 18.50
N SER A 19 14.70 10.38 18.00
CA SER A 19 13.56 10.03 18.85
C SER A 19 13.90 8.93 19.85
N SER A 20 14.74 7.96 19.47
CA SER A 20 15.23 6.92 20.38
C SER A 20 16.12 7.45 21.50
N LEU A 21 16.83 8.57 21.29
CA LEU A 21 17.65 9.20 22.35
C LEU A 21 16.78 9.97 23.36
N HIS A 22 15.61 10.42 22.93
CA HIS A 22 14.62 11.11 23.76
C HIS A 22 13.49 10.17 24.23
N ALA A 23 13.69 8.86 24.15
CA ALA A 23 12.68 7.89 24.53
C ALA A 23 12.29 8.09 26.01
N PRO A 24 10.98 8.09 26.34
CA PRO A 24 10.51 8.32 27.70
C PRO A 24 10.98 7.21 28.65
N PHE A 25 10.83 7.47 29.96
CA PHE A 25 11.14 6.54 31.06
C PHE A 25 10.71 5.09 30.77
N PRO A 26 11.43 4.09 31.35
CA PRO A 26 11.11 2.68 31.12
C PRO A 26 9.63 2.42 31.41
N MET A 27 8.94 1.86 30.40
CA MET A 27 7.51 1.56 30.51
C MET A 27 7.26 0.52 31.61
N THR A 28 6.27 0.75 32.46
CA THR A 28 5.80 -0.21 33.47
C THR A 28 5.12 -1.39 32.78
N GLU A 29 5.09 -2.58 33.40
CA GLU A 29 4.46 -3.79 32.82
C GLU A 29 3.05 -3.58 32.21
N PRO A 30 2.13 -2.80 32.82
CA PRO A 30 0.82 -2.52 32.22
C PRO A 30 0.85 -1.64 30.96
N GLN A 31 1.94 -0.93 30.68
CA GLN A 31 2.10 -0.08 29.49
C GLN A 31 2.66 -0.85 28.29
N LYS A 32 3.25 -2.04 28.52
CA LYS A 32 3.83 -2.88 27.46
C LYS A 32 2.81 -3.80 26.79
N VAL A 33 1.60 -3.89 27.33
CA VAL A 33 0.53 -4.74 26.81
C VAL A 33 -0.38 -3.97 25.85
N PRO A 34 -0.93 -4.63 24.82
CA PRO A 34 -1.83 -4.00 23.84
C PRO A 34 -3.22 -3.75 24.46
N CYS A 35 -3.34 -2.75 25.34
CA CYS A 35 -4.60 -2.16 25.75
C CYS A 35 -4.37 -0.83 26.50
N LEU A 36 -4.62 0.31 25.85
CA LEU A 36 -4.67 1.61 26.53
C LEU A 36 -6.00 1.84 27.29
N GLY A 37 -6.99 0.95 27.11
CA GLY A 37 -8.34 1.04 27.69
C GLY A 37 -8.59 0.20 28.96
N GLY A 38 -7.55 -0.39 29.56
CA GLY A 38 -7.62 -1.04 30.87
C GLY A 38 -8.21 -2.47 30.92
N ALA A 39 -8.64 -3.04 29.79
CA ALA A 39 -9.13 -4.42 29.73
C ALA A 39 -8.15 -5.31 28.96
N THR A 40 -7.90 -6.53 29.47
CA THR A 40 -7.09 -7.52 28.77
C THR A 40 -7.81 -8.00 27.50
N PRO A 41 -7.09 -8.22 26.39
CA PRO A 41 -7.71 -8.68 25.14
C PRO A 41 -8.40 -10.02 25.36
N GLN A 42 -9.71 -10.07 25.09
CA GLN A 42 -10.56 -11.26 25.27
C GLN A 42 -10.54 -12.18 24.04
N THR A 43 -10.03 -11.69 22.92
CA THR A 43 -10.00 -12.36 21.62
C THR A 43 -8.56 -12.61 21.20
N HIS A 44 -8.30 -13.77 20.60
CA HIS A 44 -7.00 -14.11 20.04
C HIS A 44 -6.65 -13.20 18.84
N ALA A 45 -5.39 -12.80 18.70
CA ALA A 45 -4.93 -11.87 17.66
C ALA A 45 -5.21 -12.36 16.21
N TRP A 46 -5.43 -13.66 16.03
CA TRP A 46 -5.69 -14.31 14.74
C TRP A 46 -7.16 -14.70 14.56
N GLN A 47 -8.08 -13.97 15.20
CA GLN A 47 -9.49 -14.22 15.00
C GLN A 47 -9.88 -14.01 13.54
N ARG A 48 -10.77 -14.88 13.03
CA ARG A 48 -11.25 -14.79 11.65
C ARG A 48 -12.15 -13.56 11.52
N TYR A 49 -11.68 -12.59 10.75
CA TYR A 49 -12.48 -11.42 10.35
C TYR A 49 -13.30 -11.76 9.10
N HIS A 50 -14.41 -11.04 8.89
CA HIS A 50 -15.29 -11.29 7.75
C HIS A 50 -14.58 -11.10 6.40
N VAL A 51 -14.92 -11.95 5.42
CA VAL A 51 -14.30 -12.02 4.07
C VAL A 51 -14.51 -10.75 3.22
N ARG A 52 -15.30 -9.78 3.69
CA ARG A 52 -15.74 -8.61 2.90
C ARG A 52 -14.58 -7.78 2.31
N TYR A 53 -13.42 -7.79 2.95
CA TYR A 53 -12.24 -7.05 2.47
C TYR A 53 -11.52 -7.78 1.32
N TYR A 54 -11.62 -9.11 1.26
CA TYR A 54 -10.91 -9.92 0.26
C TYR A 54 -11.38 -9.62 -1.16
N SER A 55 -12.70 -9.53 -1.38
CA SER A 55 -13.26 -9.20 -2.69
C SER A 55 -12.85 -7.82 -3.17
N MET A 56 -12.78 -6.83 -2.26
CA MET A 56 -12.33 -5.48 -2.61
C MET A 56 -10.86 -5.46 -3.00
N THR A 57 -10.00 -6.22 -2.29
CA THR A 57 -8.57 -6.33 -2.63
C THR A 57 -8.35 -7.03 -3.96
N LEU A 58 -9.06 -8.12 -4.24
CA LEU A 58 -8.95 -8.81 -5.52
C LEU A 58 -9.40 -7.93 -6.69
N LEU A 59 -10.51 -7.21 -6.54
CA LEU A 59 -10.97 -6.26 -7.56
C LEU A 59 -9.96 -5.14 -7.78
N PHE A 60 -9.40 -4.59 -6.70
CA PHE A 60 -8.37 -3.56 -6.79
C PHE A 60 -7.13 -4.06 -7.55
N ILE A 61 -6.65 -5.28 -7.24
CA ILE A 61 -5.49 -5.87 -7.92
C ILE A 61 -5.80 -6.13 -9.40
N ALA A 62 -6.99 -6.64 -9.72
CA ALA A 62 -7.39 -6.85 -11.11
C ALA A 62 -7.37 -5.52 -11.89
N PHE A 63 -8.00 -4.48 -11.34
CA PHE A 63 -8.05 -3.15 -11.96
C PHE A 63 -6.66 -2.48 -12.08
N GLU A 64 -5.79 -2.62 -11.08
CA GLU A 64 -4.42 -2.10 -11.17
C GLU A 64 -3.63 -2.76 -12.31
N MET A 65 -3.81 -4.06 -12.51
CA MET A 65 -3.17 -4.78 -13.61
C MET A 65 -3.66 -4.29 -14.98
N GLU A 66 -4.94 -3.93 -15.11
CA GLU A 66 -5.50 -3.35 -16.34
C GLU A 66 -4.87 -1.99 -16.67
N MET A 67 -4.73 -1.12 -15.66
CA MET A 67 -4.07 0.18 -15.84
C MET A 67 -2.60 0.02 -16.25
N MET A 68 -1.92 -1.04 -15.78
CA MET A 68 -0.56 -1.35 -16.24
C MET A 68 -0.48 -1.59 -17.75
N PHE A 69 -1.51 -2.20 -18.36
CA PHE A 69 -1.59 -2.43 -19.81
C PHE A 69 -1.97 -1.17 -20.61
N MET A 70 -2.65 -0.20 -19.98
CA MET A 70 -2.98 1.07 -20.63
C MET A 70 -1.75 1.95 -20.89
N TYR A 71 -0.72 1.88 -20.06
CA TYR A 71 0.51 2.67 -20.25
C TYR A 71 1.24 2.40 -21.58
N PRO A 72 1.63 1.15 -21.93
CA PRO A 72 2.29 0.88 -23.21
C PRO A 72 1.36 1.16 -24.39
N TRP A 73 0.06 0.90 -24.27
CA TRP A 73 -0.91 1.27 -25.30
C TRP A 73 -0.91 2.78 -25.58
N ALA A 74 -0.90 3.62 -24.54
CA ALA A 74 -0.89 5.08 -24.70
C ALA A 74 0.35 5.58 -25.44
N VAL A 75 1.48 4.87 -25.32
CA VAL A 75 2.70 5.15 -26.08
C VAL A 75 2.53 4.75 -27.55
N VAL A 76 2.00 3.55 -27.83
CA VAL A 76 1.80 3.02 -29.20
C VAL A 76 0.70 3.78 -29.96
N PHE A 77 -0.27 4.36 -29.26
CA PHE A 77 -1.34 5.15 -29.86
C PHE A 77 -0.84 6.29 -30.74
N ILE A 78 0.34 6.85 -30.43
CA ILE A 78 0.95 7.93 -31.23
C ILE A 78 1.31 7.46 -32.65
N GLU A 79 1.70 6.19 -32.81
CA GLU A 79 2.13 5.63 -34.09
C GLU A 79 0.96 4.99 -34.86
N GLU A 80 0.08 4.26 -34.16
CA GLU A 80 -0.98 3.43 -34.75
C GLU A 80 -2.37 4.11 -34.78
N GLY A 81 -2.57 5.20 -34.02
CA GLY A 81 -3.77 6.02 -34.03
C GLY A 81 -5.09 5.24 -33.87
N ALA A 82 -5.93 5.27 -34.90
CA ALA A 82 -7.28 4.71 -34.87
C ALA A 82 -7.32 3.18 -34.66
N LYS A 83 -6.32 2.45 -35.15
CA LYS A 83 -6.25 0.99 -34.97
C LYS A 83 -6.01 0.63 -33.50
N ALA A 84 -5.04 1.30 -32.87
CA ALA A 84 -4.79 1.17 -31.44
C ALA A 84 -6.03 1.56 -30.61
N MET A 85 -6.81 2.55 -31.04
CA MET A 85 -8.06 2.92 -30.36
C MET A 85 -9.06 1.76 -30.30
N VAL A 86 -9.24 1.02 -31.41
CA VAL A 86 -10.15 -0.12 -31.47
C VAL A 86 -9.64 -1.28 -30.63
N GLU A 87 -8.33 -1.54 -30.65
CA GLU A 87 -7.70 -2.59 -29.83
C GLU A 87 -7.89 -2.32 -28.32
N MET A 88 -7.71 -1.08 -27.87
CA MET A 88 -7.98 -0.70 -26.47
C MET A 88 -9.48 -0.72 -26.12
N GLY A 89 -10.34 -0.30 -27.05
CA GLY A 89 -11.79 -0.43 -26.86
C GLY A 89 -12.23 -1.89 -26.69
N MET A 90 -11.63 -2.82 -27.46
CA MET A 90 -11.87 -4.25 -27.29
C MET A 90 -11.33 -4.77 -25.96
N PHE A 91 -10.12 -4.35 -25.55
CA PHE A 91 -9.53 -4.72 -24.26
C PHE A 91 -10.44 -4.34 -23.09
N LEU A 92 -10.92 -3.10 -23.05
CA LEU A 92 -11.84 -2.60 -22.01
C LEU A 92 -13.23 -3.25 -22.04
N ALA A 93 -13.66 -3.82 -23.16
CA ALA A 93 -14.96 -4.48 -23.27
C ALA A 93 -14.94 -5.93 -22.75
N ILE A 94 -13.74 -6.55 -22.68
CA ILE A 94 -13.57 -7.93 -22.22
C ILE A 94 -13.42 -8.01 -20.70
N LEU A 95 -12.81 -6.98 -20.10
CA LEU A 95 -12.61 -6.82 -18.65
C LEU A 95 -13.87 -6.28 -17.98
#